data_AF-A0A0K9PF06-F1
#
_entry.id   AF-A0A0K9PF06-F1
#
_cell.length_a   1.000
_cell.length_b   1.000
_cell.length_c   1.000
_cell.angle_alpha   90.00
_cell.angle_beta   90.00
_cell.angle_gamma   90.00
#
_symmetry.space_group_name_H-M   'P 1'
#
loop_
_entity.id
_entity.type
_entity.pdbx_description
1 polymer ?
#
loop_
_entity_poly.entity_id
_entity_poly.type
_entity_poly.pdbx_seq_one_letter_code
_entity_poly.pdbx_strand_id
1 'polypeptide(L)'
;MDGFITIVIGIHALFGAFIVGVIVPKDGPFIRVIKKIEDLISSIFLSLYFVSNGLKTTITMMSGLVSWSLLLLVITIVCIGKIVRTIVIFMILGISFREAIALWFLMNTKGPIEIIVLNIGKDFGVFNDEFFAILVFMTLFTTFITIPVVTTVYKPARRTTQYHPRC
;
A
#
# COMPACT_ATOMS: atom_id res chain seq x y z
N MET A 1 0.85 26.56 12.20
CA MET A 1 0.39 25.49 13.12
C MET A 1 -0.53 24.49 12.41
N ASP A 2 -0.42 24.35 11.08
CA ASP A 2 -1.56 23.90 10.25
C ASP A 2 -1.39 22.52 9.60
N GLY A 3 -0.19 21.92 9.69
CA GLY A 3 0.08 20.58 9.13
C GLY A 3 -0.45 19.43 10.00
N PHE A 4 -0.22 19.50 11.31
CA PHE A 4 -0.54 18.39 12.24
C PHE A 4 -2.05 18.19 12.40
N ILE A 5 -2.81 19.29 12.47
CA ILE A 5 -4.28 19.27 12.58
C ILE A 5 -4.89 18.67 11.31
N THR A 6 -4.40 19.07 10.14
CA THR A 6 -4.83 18.53 8.84
C THR A 6 -4.55 17.03 8.71
N ILE A 7 -3.42 16.54 9.24
CA ILE A 7 -3.08 15.11 9.24
C ILE A 7 -4.00 14.31 10.16
N VAL A 8 -4.24 14.80 11.37
CA VAL A 8 -5.16 14.14 12.33
C VAL A 8 -6.56 14.06 11.73
N ILE A 9 -7.04 15.14 11.11
CA ILE A 9 -8.33 15.19 10.41
C ILE A 9 -8.33 14.26 9.20
N GLY A 10 -7.26 14.22 8.40
CA GLY A 10 -7.14 13.35 7.24
C GLY A 10 -7.15 11.86 7.60
N ILE A 11 -6.44 11.47 8.66
CA ILE A 11 -6.46 10.10 9.19
C ILE A 11 -7.86 9.77 9.75
N HIS A 12 -8.50 10.70 10.46
CA HIS A 12 -9.84 10.53 10.98
C HIS A 12 -10.88 10.40 9.83
N ALA A 13 -10.70 11.13 8.74
CA ALA A 13 -11.54 11.03 7.55
C ALA A 13 -11.38 9.68 6.83
N LEU A 14 -10.15 9.17 6.71
CA LEU A 14 -9.90 7.82 6.16
C LEU A 14 -10.55 6.74 7.03
N PHE A 15 -10.43 6.85 8.34
CA PHE A 15 -11.05 5.92 9.27
C PHE A 15 -12.58 5.99 9.24
N GLY A 16 -13.14 7.21 9.16
CA GLY A 16 -14.58 7.42 8.99
C GLY A 16 -15.12 6.84 7.68
N ALA A 17 -14.42 7.07 6.56
CA ALA A 17 -14.77 6.47 5.27
C ALA A 17 -14.68 4.93 5.31
N PHE A 18 -13.69 4.37 6.01
CA PHE A 18 -13.57 2.92 6.23
C PHE A 18 -14.76 2.37 7.03
N ILE A 19 -15.13 3.02 8.14
CA ILE A 19 -16.29 2.61 8.95
C ILE A 19 -17.58 2.65 8.12
N VAL A 20 -17.81 3.73 7.37
CA VAL A 20 -18.97 3.85 6.48
C VAL A 20 -18.96 2.71 5.45
N GLY A 21 -17.81 2.40 4.85
CA GLY A 21 -17.67 1.29 3.91
C GLY A 21 -17.95 -0.09 4.52
N VAL A 22 -17.66 -0.31 5.81
CA VAL A 22 -17.97 -1.56 6.53
C VAL A 22 -19.45 -1.65 6.90
N ILE A 23 -20.08 -0.53 7.24
CA ILE A 23 -21.51 -0.48 7.63
C ILE A 23 -22.43 -0.61 6.41
N VAL A 24 -22.01 -0.13 5.24
CA VAL A 24 -22.83 -0.16 4.02
C VAL A 24 -23.11 -1.62 3.61
N PRO A 25 -24.39 -2.04 3.55
CA PRO A 25 -24.75 -3.40 3.19
C PRO A 25 -24.42 -3.71 1.73
N LYS A 26 -24.02 -4.96 1.46
CA LYS A 26 -23.63 -5.45 0.13
C LYS A 26 -24.82 -5.84 -0.75
N ASP A 27 -26.04 -5.74 -0.23
CA ASP A 27 -27.29 -6.11 -0.91
C ASP A 27 -28.26 -4.91 -0.94
N GLY A 28 -28.89 -4.67 -2.09
CA GLY A 28 -29.82 -3.55 -2.31
C GLY A 28 -29.64 -2.80 -3.65
N PRO A 29 -30.57 -1.90 -3.98
CA PRO A 29 -30.56 -1.15 -5.25
C PRO A 29 -29.36 -0.19 -5.39
N PHE A 30 -28.75 0.21 -4.27
CA PHE A 30 -27.64 1.17 -4.24
C PHE A 30 -26.27 0.60 -4.62
N ILE A 31 -26.07 -0.73 -4.59
CA ILE A 31 -24.78 -1.35 -4.94
C ILE A 31 -24.37 -1.05 -6.38
N ARG A 32 -25.35 -0.97 -7.30
CA ARG A 32 -25.04 -0.66 -8.71
C ARG A 32 -24.47 0.76 -8.87
N VAL A 33 -24.95 1.70 -8.07
CA VAL A 33 -24.47 3.08 -8.04
C VAL A 33 -23.10 3.14 -7.36
N ILE A 34 -22.94 2.49 -6.21
CA ILE A 34 -21.67 2.42 -5.48
C ILE A 34 -20.57 1.80 -6.35
N LYS A 35 -20.86 0.69 -7.03
CA LYS A 35 -19.90 0.03 -7.92
C LYS A 35 -19.51 0.89 -9.12
N LYS A 36 -20.46 1.63 -9.69
CA LYS A 36 -20.19 2.60 -10.77
C LYS A 36 -19.27 3.72 -10.30
N ILE A 37 -19.49 4.22 -9.08
CA ILE A 37 -18.65 5.23 -8.44
C ILE A 37 -17.26 4.65 -8.13
N GLU A 38 -17.17 3.42 -7.60
CA GLU A 38 -15.91 2.72 -7.33
C GLU A 38 -15.08 2.51 -8.61
N ASP A 39 -15.71 2.06 -9.69
CA ASP A 39 -15.06 1.91 -11.00
C ASP A 39 -14.53 3.26 -11.51
N LEU A 40 -15.30 4.34 -11.33
CA LEU A 40 -14.89 5.69 -11.72
C LEU A 40 -13.72 6.20 -10.87
N ILE A 41 -13.77 6.03 -9.55
CA ILE A 41 -12.69 6.43 -8.63
C ILE A 41 -11.42 5.61 -8.93
N SER A 42 -11.54 4.30 -9.08
CA SER A 42 -10.39 3.42 -9.32
C SER A 42 -9.79 3.59 -10.71
N SER A 43 -10.60 3.92 -11.72
CA SER A 43 -10.11 4.15 -13.08
C SER A 43 -9.53 5.55 -13.25
N ILE A 44 -10.22 6.60 -12.79
CA ILE A 44 -9.86 7.99 -13.07
C ILE A 44 -9.04 8.59 -11.92
N PHE A 45 -9.55 8.59 -10.69
CA PHE A 45 -8.90 9.25 -9.56
C PHE A 45 -7.60 8.56 -9.15
N LEU A 46 -7.58 7.23 -9.11
CA LEU A 46 -6.37 6.48 -8.79
C LEU A 46 -5.30 6.66 -9.88
N SER A 47 -5.70 6.63 -11.15
CA SER A 47 -4.80 6.87 -12.29
C SER A 47 -4.22 8.29 -12.24
N LEU A 48 -5.06 9.31 -12.06
CA LEU A 48 -4.62 10.71 -11.90
C LEU A 48 -3.69 10.89 -10.69
N TYR A 49 -4.01 10.26 -9.56
CA TYR A 49 -3.15 10.28 -8.37
C TYR A 49 -1.76 9.70 -8.70
N PHE A 50 -1.72 8.55 -9.37
CA PHE A 50 -0.47 7.90 -9.70
C PHE A 50 0.34 8.66 -10.75
N VAL A 51 -0.32 9.27 -11.75
CA VAL A 51 0.34 10.14 -12.74
C VAL A 51 0.90 11.38 -12.07
N SER A 52 0.12 12.06 -11.22
CA SER A 52 0.56 13.29 -10.54
C SER A 52 1.71 13.05 -9.56
N ASN A 53 1.66 11.95 -8.81
CA ASN A 53 2.75 11.59 -7.89
C ASN A 53 3.94 10.99 -8.64
N GLY A 54 3.70 10.18 -9.67
CA GLY A 54 4.73 9.56 -10.51
C GLY A 54 5.57 10.59 -11.27
N LEU A 55 4.92 11.63 -11.81
CA LEU A 55 5.60 12.72 -12.54
C LEU A 55 6.48 13.58 -11.62
N LYS A 56 6.11 13.73 -10.34
CA LYS A 56 6.94 14.41 -9.32
C LYS A 56 8.23 13.62 -9.02
N THR A 57 8.19 12.30 -9.09
CA THR A 57 9.38 11.44 -8.98
C THR A 57 10.14 11.35 -10.30
N THR A 58 10.85 12.42 -10.65
CA THR A 58 11.79 12.37 -11.78
C THR A 58 13.05 11.59 -11.36
N ILE A 59 13.28 10.44 -12.02
CA ILE A 59 14.42 9.51 -11.81
C ILE A 59 15.78 10.20 -12.06
N THR A 60 15.77 11.37 -12.70
CA THR A 60 16.93 12.20 -13.04
C THR A 60 17.68 12.77 -11.82
N MET A 61 17.11 12.77 -10.61
CA MET A 61 17.84 13.20 -9.40
C MET A 61 18.81 12.13 -8.86
N MET A 62 18.70 10.86 -9.28
CA MET A 62 19.56 9.76 -8.85
C MET A 62 20.76 9.56 -9.79
N SER A 63 21.58 10.59 -9.98
CA SER A 63 22.78 10.50 -10.83
C SER A 63 24.09 10.35 -10.03
N GLY A 64 24.03 9.79 -8.82
CA GLY A 64 25.18 9.61 -7.92
C GLY A 64 25.41 8.16 -7.47
N LEU A 65 26.67 7.71 -7.50
CA LEU A 65 27.08 6.38 -7.00
C LEU A 65 26.83 6.21 -5.48
N VAL A 66 26.89 7.32 -4.73
CA VAL A 66 26.62 7.39 -3.29
C VAL A 66 25.13 7.16 -2.98
N SER A 67 24.25 7.70 -3.81
CA SER A 67 22.79 7.56 -3.74
C SER A 67 22.36 6.11 -3.91
N TRP A 68 23.01 5.39 -4.82
CA TRP A 68 22.80 3.95 -5.03
C TRP A 68 23.25 3.11 -3.83
N SER A 69 24.37 3.47 -3.20
CA SER A 69 24.85 2.78 -1.99
C SER A 69 23.91 2.98 -0.80
N LEU A 70 23.41 4.19 -0.58
CA LEU A 70 22.42 4.50 0.45
C LEU A 70 21.08 3.79 0.19
N LEU A 71 20.63 3.75 -1.06
CA LEU A 71 19.45 2.99 -1.47
C LEU A 71 19.60 1.51 -1.13
N LEU A 72 20.74 0.91 -1.48
CA LEU A 72 21.00 -0.51 -1.19
C LEU A 72 21.01 -0.77 0.32
N LEU A 73 21.66 0.10 1.09
CA LEU A 73 21.75 -0.02 2.55
C LEU A 73 20.38 0.07 3.22
N VAL A 74 19.54 1.03 2.83
CA VAL A 74 18.17 1.18 3.34
C VAL A 74 17.32 -0.04 2.96
N ILE A 75 17.43 -0.52 1.72
CA ILE A 75 16.73 -1.74 1.28
C ILE A 75 17.13 -2.94 2.14
N THR A 76 18.43 -3.13 2.39
CA THR A 76 18.92 -4.26 3.20
C THR A 76 18.39 -4.18 4.63
N ILE A 77 18.46 -3.02 5.29
CA ILE A 77 17.94 -2.84 6.65
C ILE A 77 16.44 -3.12 6.72
N VAL A 78 15.67 -2.58 5.76
CA VAL A 78 14.21 -2.77 5.71
C VAL A 78 13.85 -4.24 5.42
N CYS A 79 14.56 -4.91 4.51
CA CYS A 79 14.37 -6.32 4.22
C CYS A 79 14.63 -7.18 5.46
N ILE A 80 15.75 -6.97 6.16
CA ILE A 80 16.08 -7.72 7.39
C ILE A 80 15.02 -7.48 8.46
N GLY A 81 14.65 -6.22 8.72
CA GLY A 81 13.64 -5.89 9.74
C GLY A 81 12.28 -6.55 9.46
N LYS A 82 11.88 -6.64 8.19
CA LYS A 82 10.63 -7.30 7.79
C LYS A 82 10.72 -8.82 7.89
N ILE A 83 11.84 -9.43 7.50
CA ILE A 83 12.05 -10.88 7.61
C ILE A 83 12.01 -11.29 9.09
N VAL A 84 12.74 -10.59 9.97
CA VAL A 84 12.76 -10.87 11.41
C VAL A 84 11.36 -10.78 12.01
N ARG A 85 10.59 -9.72 11.68
CA ARG A 85 9.20 -9.58 12.17
C ARG A 85 8.30 -10.73 11.71
N THR A 86 8.38 -11.14 10.45
CA THR A 86 7.58 -12.27 9.96
C THR A 86 7.97 -13.57 10.67
N ILE A 87 9.27 -13.82 10.87
CA ILE A 87 9.74 -15.03 11.58
C ILE A 87 9.22 -15.05 13.02
N VAL A 88 9.24 -13.90 13.71
CA VAL A 88 8.69 -13.77 15.07
C VAL A 88 7.18 -14.05 15.08
N ILE A 89 6.42 -13.49 14.14
CA ILE A 89 4.96 -13.72 13.99
C ILE A 89 4.67 -15.19 13.67
N PHE A 90 5.44 -15.81 12.78
CA PHE A 90 5.36 -17.24 12.47
C PHE A 90 5.58 -18.10 13.73
N MET A 91 6.58 -17.75 14.54
CA MET A 91 6.90 -18.50 15.76
C MET A 91 5.83 -18.34 16.85
N ILE A 92 5.21 -17.16 16.98
CA ILE A 92 4.16 -16.89 17.96
C ILE A 92 2.83 -17.54 17.56
N LEU A 93 2.45 -17.46 16.27
CA LEU A 93 1.15 -17.95 15.79
C LEU A 93 1.16 -19.41 15.31
N GLY A 94 2.32 -20.04 15.12
CA GLY A 94 2.42 -21.43 14.67
C GLY A 94 1.81 -21.70 13.29
N ILE A 95 1.71 -20.67 12.45
CA ILE A 95 1.11 -20.72 11.10
C ILE A 95 2.01 -21.45 10.10
N SER A 96 1.44 -21.94 8.99
CA SER A 96 2.23 -22.68 7.99
C SER A 96 3.22 -21.78 7.24
N PHE A 97 4.35 -22.31 6.76
CA PHE A 97 5.38 -21.55 6.03
C PHE A 97 4.82 -20.77 4.81
N ARG A 98 3.80 -21.33 4.13
CA ARG A 98 3.08 -20.65 3.05
C ARG A 98 2.31 -19.41 3.51
N GLU A 99 1.70 -19.45 4.69
CA GLU A 99 0.96 -18.33 5.28
C GLU A 99 1.92 -17.25 5.79
N ALA A 100 3.06 -17.66 6.35
CA ALA A 100 4.12 -16.73 6.77
C ALA A 100 4.71 -15.97 5.57
N ILE A 101 4.95 -16.64 4.44
CA ILE A 101 5.37 -15.99 3.19
C ILE A 101 4.29 -15.00 2.72
N ALA A 102 3.02 -15.41 2.72
CA ALA A 102 1.92 -14.53 2.34
C ALA A 102 1.82 -13.29 3.25
N LEU A 103 1.97 -13.45 4.56
CA LEU A 103 2.01 -12.35 5.54
C LEU A 103 3.21 -11.43 5.32
N TRP A 104 4.40 -11.98 5.05
CA TRP A 104 5.58 -11.19 4.71
C TRP A 104 5.34 -10.32 3.49
N PHE A 105 4.79 -10.91 2.43
CA PHE A 105 4.41 -10.16 1.24
C PHE A 105 3.31 -9.13 1.54
N LEU A 106 2.27 -9.48 2.30
CA LEU A 106 1.22 -8.52 2.67
C LEU A 106 1.79 -7.30 3.42
N MET A 107 2.76 -7.49 4.32
CA MET A 107 3.45 -6.40 5.02
C MET A 107 4.36 -5.55 4.12
N ASN A 108 4.62 -5.99 2.88
CA ASN A 108 5.28 -5.20 1.85
C ASN A 108 4.31 -4.41 0.98
N THR A 109 3.01 -4.64 1.09
CA THR A 109 2.03 -3.80 0.39
C THR A 109 2.04 -2.41 0.99
N LYS A 110 2.47 -1.46 0.17
CA LYS A 110 2.60 -0.06 0.54
C LYS A 110 1.64 0.74 -0.32
N GLY A 111 0.79 1.51 0.34
CA GLY A 111 -0.36 2.15 -0.29
C GLY A 111 -0.09 3.59 -0.76
N PRO A 112 -1.09 4.23 -1.39
CA PRO A 112 -1.01 5.65 -1.75
C PRO A 112 -0.76 6.55 -0.54
N ILE A 113 -1.23 6.14 0.64
CA ILE A 113 -1.01 6.85 1.91
C ILE A 113 0.47 7.05 2.25
N GLU A 114 1.34 6.12 1.86
CA GLU A 114 2.78 6.23 2.13
C GLU A 114 3.39 7.39 1.36
N ILE A 115 3.00 7.57 0.10
CA ILE A 115 3.46 8.68 -0.73
C ILE A 115 3.04 10.01 -0.10
N ILE A 116 1.83 10.09 0.48
CA ILE A 116 1.36 11.30 1.20
C ILE A 116 2.27 11.58 2.41
N VAL A 117 2.54 10.57 3.24
CA VAL A 117 3.41 10.71 4.43
C VAL A 117 4.84 11.10 4.04
N LEU A 118 5.38 10.51 2.96
CA LEU A 118 6.70 10.88 2.46
C LEU A 118 6.74 12.32 1.95
N ASN A 119 5.70 12.79 1.25
CA ASN A 119 5.62 14.19 0.78
C ASN A 119 5.62 15.15 1.98
N ILE A 120 4.84 14.83 3.01
CA ILE A 120 4.80 15.59 4.26
C ILE A 120 6.18 15.58 4.95
N GLY A 121 6.84 14.43 5.05
CA GLY A 121 8.19 14.33 5.62
C GLY A 121 9.23 15.14 4.86
N LYS A 122 9.08 15.25 3.54
CA LYS A 122 9.90 16.13 2.68
C LYS A 122 9.62 17.60 2.97
N ASP A 123 8.36 17.99 3.13
CA ASP A 123 7.97 19.37 3.49
C ASP A 123 8.50 19.79 4.88
N PHE A 124 8.65 18.83 5.80
CA PHE A 124 9.30 19.06 7.10
C PHE A 124 10.84 19.09 7.04
N GLY A 125 11.45 18.89 5.86
CA GLY A 125 12.90 18.88 5.68
C GLY A 125 13.60 17.65 6.27
N VAL A 126 12.85 16.59 6.61
CA VAL A 126 13.41 15.35 7.17
C VAL A 126 14.14 14.52 6.10
N PHE A 127 13.72 14.65 4.84
CA PHE A 127 14.26 13.90 3.71
C PHE A 127 14.74 14.85 2.61
N ASN A 128 15.97 14.66 2.13
CA ASN A 128 16.42 15.28 0.87
C ASN A 128 15.67 14.67 -0.31
N ASP A 129 15.55 15.41 -1.42
CA ASP A 129 14.82 14.96 -2.61
C ASP A 129 15.34 13.61 -3.15
N GLU A 130 16.63 13.33 -3.00
CA GLU A 130 17.24 12.06 -3.36
C GLU A 130 16.76 10.88 -2.49
N PHE A 131 16.73 11.04 -1.15
CA PHE A 131 16.22 10.02 -0.24
C PHE A 131 14.72 9.79 -0.42
N PHE A 132 13.97 10.84 -0.70
CA PHE A 132 12.55 10.74 -1.03
C PHE A 132 12.34 9.90 -2.29
N ALA A 133 13.08 10.17 -3.37
CA ALA A 133 13.01 9.38 -4.61
C ALA A 133 13.40 7.92 -4.39
N ILE A 134 14.46 7.67 -3.61
CA ILE A 134 14.90 6.32 -3.20
C ILE A 134 13.77 5.54 -2.53
N LEU A 135 13.13 6.14 -1.53
CA LEU A 135 12.08 5.49 -0.75
C LEU A 135 10.83 5.23 -1.59
N VAL A 136 10.40 6.19 -2.41
CA VAL A 136 9.26 5.99 -3.32
C VAL A 136 9.56 4.86 -4.32
N PHE A 137 10.73 4.87 -4.95
CA PHE A 137 11.10 3.84 -5.92
C PHE A 137 11.19 2.44 -5.30
N MET A 138 11.86 2.32 -4.15
CA MET A 138 11.92 1.07 -3.37
C MET A 138 10.52 0.53 -3.07
N THR A 139 9.63 1.40 -2.62
CA THR A 139 8.25 1.11 -2.27
C THR A 139 7.43 0.64 -3.48
N LEU A 140 7.56 1.32 -4.62
CA LEU A 140 6.90 0.92 -5.87
C LEU A 140 7.40 -0.43 -6.36
N PHE A 141 8.72 -0.62 -6.36
CA PHE A 141 9.36 -1.85 -6.82
C PHE A 141 8.95 -3.06 -5.96
N THR A 142 9.00 -2.93 -4.63
CA THR A 142 8.58 -4.02 -3.74
C THR A 142 7.09 -4.32 -3.85
N THR A 143 6.24 -3.31 -4.06
CA THR A 143 4.79 -3.48 -4.24
C THR A 143 4.49 -4.19 -5.56
N PHE A 144 5.18 -3.81 -6.64
CA PHE A 144 5.06 -4.44 -7.95
C PHE A 144 5.44 -5.92 -7.92
N ILE A 145 6.46 -6.31 -7.14
CA ILE A 145 6.83 -7.72 -6.94
C ILE A 145 5.84 -8.43 -6.02
N THR A 146 5.37 -7.74 -4.98
CA THR A 146 4.49 -8.31 -3.97
C THR A 146 3.15 -8.75 -4.54
N ILE A 147 2.50 -7.91 -5.35
CA ILE A 147 1.18 -8.19 -5.93
C ILE A 147 1.13 -9.54 -6.69
N PRO A 148 1.99 -9.81 -7.70
CA PRO A 148 1.94 -11.06 -8.46
C PRO A 148 2.28 -12.26 -7.57
N VAL A 149 3.23 -12.12 -6.63
CA VAL A 149 3.59 -13.22 -5.73
C VAL A 149 2.45 -13.56 -4.78
N VAL A 150 1.78 -12.56 -4.19
CA VAL A 150 0.59 -12.78 -3.35
C VAL A 150 -0.52 -13.42 -4.17
N THR A 151 -0.80 -12.97 -5.39
CA THR A 151 -1.86 -13.58 -6.22
C THR A 151 -1.54 -15.01 -6.66
N THR A 152 -0.26 -15.39 -6.74
CA THR A 152 0.18 -16.74 -7.11
C THR A 152 0.18 -17.68 -5.91
N VAL A 153 0.70 -17.22 -4.77
CA VAL A 153 0.76 -17.99 -3.51
C VAL A 153 -0.61 -18.10 -2.86
N TYR A 154 -1.37 -17.01 -2.90
CA TYR A 154 -2.74 -16.88 -2.42
C TYR A 154 -3.67 -16.88 -3.64
N LYS A 155 -4.09 -18.08 -4.08
CA LYS A 155 -5.25 -18.16 -4.98
C LYS A 155 -6.41 -17.50 -4.24
N PRO A 156 -7.02 -16.42 -4.77
CA PRO A 156 -8.20 -15.85 -4.14
C PRO A 156 -9.21 -16.99 -4.05
N ALA A 157 -9.60 -17.34 -2.83
CA ALA A 157 -10.72 -18.22 -2.62
C ALA A 157 -11.93 -17.51 -3.23
N ARG A 158 -12.20 -17.75 -4.52
CA ARG A 158 -13.52 -17.62 -5.10
C ARG A 158 -14.39 -18.61 -4.35
N ARG A 159 -14.81 -18.26 -3.13
CA ARG A 159 -16.07 -18.74 -2.59
C ARG A 159 -17.16 -18.03 -3.39
N THR A 160 -17.34 -18.45 -4.63
CA THR A 160 -18.68 -18.50 -5.20
C THR A 160 -19.40 -19.55 -4.37
N THR A 161 -20.01 -19.11 -3.27
CA THR A 161 -21.15 -19.78 -2.68
C THR A 161 -22.16 -19.91 -3.82
N GLN A 162 -22.20 -21.12 -4.39
CA GLN A 162 -23.24 -21.56 -5.30
C GLN A 162 -24.55 -21.52 -4.49
N TYR A 163 -25.27 -20.40 -4.60
CA TYR A 163 -26.62 -20.30 -4.06
C TYR A 163 -27.48 -21.26 -4.88
N HIS A 164 -27.74 -22.44 -4.31
CA HIS A 164 -28.65 -23.42 -4.84
C HIS A 164 -30.06 -22.98 -4.44
N PRO A 165 -30.92 -22.50 -5.35
CA PRO A 165 -32.33 -22.34 -5.01
C PRO A 165 -32.89 -23.76 -4.86
N ARG A 166 -33.14 -24.19 -3.62
CA ARG A 166 -34.04 -25.32 -3.39
C ARG A 166 -35.46 -24.79 -3.42
N CYS A 167 -36.18 -25.29 -4.42
CA CYS A 167 -37.64 -25.39 -4.58
C CYS A 167 -38.41 -24.08 -4.74
#